data_AF-A0AB34J1R6-F1
#
_entry.id   AF-A0AB34J1R6-F1
#
_cell.length_a   1.000
_cell.length_b   1.000
_cell.length_c   1.000
_cell.angle_alpha   90.00
_cell.angle_beta   90.00
_cell.angle_gamma   90.00
#
_symmetry.space_group_name_H-M   'P 1'
#
loop_
_entity.id
_entity.type
_entity.pdbx_description
1 polymer ?
#
loop_
_entity_poly.entity_id
_entity_poly.type
_entity_poly.pdbx_seq_one_letter_code
_entity_poly.pdbx_strand_id
1 'polypeptide(L)'
;MEELAQVMQAAEAKLMTVRERHERALHGLHDEEGSLFAQLEAFEERGVLAPVRGCVHLPFTRLSLTPVRSWQTEPIAHAKESTARTGGATPRRGAARTAACSPSADERCEDAAIEARVGEIVAELSELGGQECGWEAVEHAAYMRLRTQLLGPHPTPKPRYGPRSDGKLNRLVERAAAELPGRDEASVAAHEAAVARRELLVSERRQLLALEVIEADAPTPSFKSASDLGARRREVEKELARQKELEEWRHRKLEEHEASRAAAAAAAAAADRQRKAEAARRDKLRQAVRERAALRRAEEQALASLAAQSAGERTSGSRAEQQLQLLALQQRDASLATRRREAAAAARQDAAAARAQRIEALAAAARPAAAHAARVAQLREPKPGAGATVHPVVGQPMQRAVPAWRKGL
;
A
#
# COMPACT_ATOMS: atom_id res chain seq x y z
N MET A 1 1.25 57.50 -4.90
CA MET A 1 1.49 56.84 -6.20
C MET A 1 2.91 56.28 -6.30
N GLU A 2 3.94 57.03 -5.89
CA GLU A 2 5.34 56.54 -5.91
C GLU A 2 5.58 55.33 -4.98
N GLU A 3 5.03 55.32 -3.76
CA GLU A 3 5.15 54.18 -2.84
C GLU A 3 4.55 52.89 -3.43
N LEU A 4 3.41 53.00 -4.12
CA LEU A 4 2.77 51.86 -4.79
C LEU A 4 3.64 51.34 -5.94
N ALA A 5 4.26 52.23 -6.72
CA ALA A 5 5.17 51.85 -7.80
C ALA A 5 6.41 51.12 -7.25
N GLN A 6 6.97 51.56 -6.12
CA GLN A 6 8.09 50.89 -5.47
C GLN A 6 7.72 49.49 -4.94
N VAL A 7 6.53 49.34 -4.34
CA VAL A 7 6.05 48.03 -3.87
C VAL A 7 5.83 47.07 -5.04
N MET A 8 5.28 47.54 -6.16
CA MET A 8 5.10 46.73 -7.37
C MET A 8 6.44 46.29 -7.97
N GLN A 9 7.40 47.21 -8.11
CA GLN A 9 8.76 46.86 -8.59
C GLN A 9 9.45 45.84 -7.68
N ALA A 10 9.32 45.99 -6.36
CA ALA A 10 9.87 45.03 -5.41
C ALA A 10 9.17 43.65 -5.51
N ALA A 11 7.87 43.62 -5.78
CA ALA A 11 7.12 42.38 -5.99
C ALA A 11 7.52 41.69 -7.31
N GLU A 12 7.69 42.45 -8.40
CA GLU A 12 8.16 41.95 -9.69
C GLU A 12 9.58 41.38 -9.59
N ALA A 13 10.48 42.07 -8.89
CA ALA A 13 11.83 41.55 -8.63
C ALA A 13 11.80 40.22 -7.86
N LYS A 14 10.95 40.11 -6.83
CA LYS A 14 10.77 38.84 -6.10
C LYS A 14 10.22 37.74 -7.00
N LEU A 15 9.22 38.03 -7.85
CA LEU A 15 8.69 37.06 -8.80
C LEU A 15 9.74 36.56 -9.79
N MET A 16 10.61 37.44 -10.29
CA MET A 16 11.72 37.06 -11.17
C MET A 16 12.70 36.11 -10.46
N THR A 17 13.08 36.40 -9.21
CA THR A 17 13.97 35.49 -8.45
C THR A 17 13.35 34.12 -8.19
N VAL A 18 12.03 34.05 -7.98
CA VAL A 18 11.31 32.78 -7.80
C VAL A 18 11.25 32.00 -9.12
N ARG A 19 11.00 32.69 -10.25
CA ARG A 19 11.03 32.07 -11.58
C ARG A 19 12.39 31.48 -11.92
N GLU A 20 13.47 32.23 -11.72
CA GLU A 20 14.83 31.72 -11.97
C GLU A 20 15.18 30.51 -11.09
N ARG A 21 14.76 30.51 -9.81
CA ARG A 21 14.95 29.34 -8.93
C ARG A 21 14.15 28.14 -9.44
N HIS A 22 12.95 28.36 -9.95
CA HIS A 22 12.11 27.31 -10.50
C HIS A 22 12.70 26.72 -11.78
N GLU A 23 13.18 27.56 -12.70
CA GLU A 23 13.85 27.13 -13.94
C GLU A 23 15.12 26.33 -13.63
N ARG A 24 15.95 26.78 -12.68
CA ARG A 24 17.12 26.01 -12.23
C ARG A 24 16.74 24.66 -11.64
N ALA A 25 15.66 24.58 -10.87
CA ALA A 25 15.18 23.31 -10.31
C ALA A 25 14.65 22.36 -11.41
N LEU A 26 13.98 22.88 -12.44
CA LEU A 26 13.53 22.09 -13.58
C LEU A 26 14.70 21.54 -14.39
N HIS A 27 15.74 22.34 -14.63
CA HIS A 27 16.96 21.84 -15.28
C HIS A 27 17.65 20.75 -14.46
N GLY A 28 17.78 20.93 -13.14
CA GLY A 28 18.35 19.89 -12.27
C GLY A 28 17.56 18.57 -12.30
N LEU A 29 16.23 18.62 -12.34
CA LEU A 29 15.40 17.42 -12.50
C LEU A 29 15.58 16.75 -13.86
N HIS A 30 15.74 17.53 -14.93
CA HIS A 30 15.96 16.99 -16.27
C HIS A 30 17.33 16.30 -16.39
N ASP A 31 18.35 16.86 -15.73
CA ASP A 31 19.68 16.24 -15.64
C ASP A 31 19.62 14.92 -14.83
N GLU A 32 18.86 14.89 -13.73
CA GLU A 32 18.62 13.67 -12.96
C GLU A 32 17.88 12.60 -13.77
N GLU A 33 16.84 12.98 -14.52
CA GLU A 33 16.12 12.08 -15.43
C GLU A 33 17.05 11.52 -16.51
N GLY A 34 17.85 12.37 -17.15
CA GLY A 34 18.84 11.95 -18.14
C GLY A 34 19.87 10.96 -17.56
N SER A 35 20.33 11.19 -16.32
CA SER A 35 21.23 10.26 -15.62
C SER A 35 20.56 8.92 -15.34
N LEU A 36 19.29 8.90 -14.95
CA LEU A 36 18.54 7.66 -14.71
C LEU A 36 18.31 6.88 -16.01
N PHE A 37 18.01 7.56 -17.11
CA PHE A 37 17.91 6.93 -18.42
C PHE A 37 19.24 6.30 -18.87
N ALA A 38 20.36 7.03 -18.72
CA ALA A 38 21.68 6.49 -19.03
C ALA A 38 22.05 5.27 -18.15
N GLN A 39 21.64 5.28 -16.87
CA GLN A 39 21.83 4.12 -15.99
C GLN A 39 20.98 2.93 -16.43
N LEU A 40 19.72 3.14 -16.82
CA LEU A 40 18.83 2.09 -17.33
C LEU A 40 19.37 1.48 -18.63
N GLU A 41 19.84 2.31 -19.55
CA GLU A 41 20.46 1.86 -20.80
C GLU A 41 21.73 1.03 -20.53
N ALA A 42 22.57 1.48 -19.58
CA ALA A 42 23.74 0.71 -19.12
C ALA A 42 23.36 -0.62 -18.42
N PHE A 43 22.19 -0.72 -17.79
CA PHE A 43 21.67 -1.97 -17.22
C PHE A 43 21.16 -2.94 -18.29
N GLU A 44 20.54 -2.42 -19.35
CA GLU A 44 20.11 -3.20 -20.52
C GLU A 44 21.31 -3.75 -21.30
N GLU A 45 22.34 -2.92 -21.55
CA GLU A 45 23.57 -3.34 -22.23
C GLU A 45 24.35 -4.42 -21.46
N ARG A 46 24.26 -4.43 -20.12
CA ARG A 46 24.89 -5.45 -19.26
C ARG A 46 24.12 -6.78 -19.20
N GLY A 47 22.97 -6.90 -19.89
CA GLY A 47 22.26 -8.17 -20.05
C GLY A 47 21.66 -8.75 -18.76
N VAL A 48 21.41 -7.93 -17.74
CA VAL A 48 20.88 -8.38 -16.44
C VAL A 48 19.36 -8.61 -16.47
N LEU A 49 18.66 -8.17 -17.53
CA LEU A 49 17.24 -8.42 -17.75
C LEU A 49 17.01 -9.06 -19.12
N ALA A 50 16.95 -10.39 -19.16
CA ALA A 50 16.34 -11.09 -20.28
C ALA A 50 14.84 -10.74 -20.33
N PRO A 51 14.26 -10.44 -21.51
CA PRO A 51 12.88 -10.00 -21.61
C PRO A 51 11.93 -11.15 -21.28
N VAL A 52 11.10 -10.99 -20.26
CA VAL A 52 9.86 -11.77 -20.09
C VAL A 52 8.91 -11.34 -21.20
N ARG A 53 9.04 -12.00 -22.36
CA ARG A 53 8.20 -11.78 -23.52
C ARG A 53 6.86 -12.48 -23.31
N GLY A 54 5.91 -11.78 -22.71
CA GLY A 54 4.52 -12.21 -22.54
C GLY A 54 3.57 -11.11 -22.99
N CYS A 55 3.23 -11.08 -24.28
CA CYS A 55 2.06 -10.36 -24.77
C CYS A 55 1.00 -11.38 -25.20
N VAL A 56 -0.18 -11.17 -24.63
CA VAL A 56 -1.44 -11.85 -24.90
C VAL A 56 -1.89 -11.55 -26.33
N HIS A 57 -2.12 -12.59 -27.13
CA HIS A 57 -3.12 -12.55 -28.20
C HIS A 57 -3.64 -13.96 -28.45
N LEU A 58 -4.90 -14.19 -28.07
CA LEU A 58 -5.75 -15.26 -28.63
C LEU A 58 -6.13 -14.84 -30.07
N PRO A 59 -6.30 -15.79 -31.01
CA PRO A 59 -7.52 -16.59 -31.03
C PRO A 59 -7.37 -18.09 -31.37
N PHE A 60 -8.26 -18.86 -30.75
CA PHE A 60 -9.01 -20.02 -31.24
C PHE A 60 -8.75 -20.50 -32.69
N THR A 61 -8.12 -21.67 -32.87
CA THR A 61 -8.61 -22.90 -33.55
C THR A 61 -7.48 -23.74 -34.16
N ARG A 62 -7.78 -25.06 -34.25
CA ARG A 62 -7.12 -26.14 -35.01
C ARG A 62 -5.93 -26.87 -34.36
N LEU A 63 -6.35 -27.91 -33.64
CA LEU A 63 -5.73 -29.23 -33.58
C LEU A 63 -5.18 -29.67 -34.96
N SER A 64 -3.88 -29.97 -35.01
CA SER A 64 -3.34 -30.99 -35.90
C SER A 64 -2.05 -31.57 -35.29
N LEU A 65 -2.26 -32.74 -34.69
CA LEU A 65 -1.37 -33.91 -34.57
C LEU A 65 0.00 -33.81 -35.26
N THR A 66 1.07 -33.99 -34.48
CA THR A 66 2.17 -34.93 -34.80
C THR A 66 2.77 -35.49 -33.50
N PRO A 67 3.14 -36.79 -33.47
CA PRO A 67 3.43 -37.50 -32.22
C PRO A 67 4.88 -37.36 -31.77
N VAL A 68 5.07 -37.13 -30.47
CA VAL A 68 6.36 -37.26 -29.79
C VAL A 68 6.64 -38.76 -29.61
N ARG A 69 7.80 -39.19 -30.14
CA ARG A 69 8.41 -40.50 -29.92
C ARG A 69 8.57 -40.77 -28.43
N SER A 70 7.86 -41.76 -27.92
CA SER A 70 8.12 -42.39 -26.63
C SER A 70 9.31 -43.34 -26.77
N TRP A 71 10.30 -43.18 -25.89
CA TRP A 71 11.28 -44.23 -25.62
C TRP A 71 10.60 -45.24 -24.69
N GLN A 72 10.11 -46.33 -25.25
CA GLN A 72 9.71 -47.53 -24.50
C GLN A 72 10.97 -48.34 -24.18
N THR A 73 11.27 -48.51 -22.91
CA THR A 73 12.12 -49.59 -22.42
C THR A 73 11.23 -50.75 -22.00
N GLU A 74 11.36 -51.88 -22.68
CA GLU A 74 10.71 -53.15 -22.35
C GLU A 74 11.21 -53.72 -21.01
N PRO A 75 10.37 -54.50 -20.29
CA PRO A 75 10.77 -55.25 -19.11
C PRO A 75 11.36 -56.62 -19.48
N ILE A 76 12.52 -56.96 -18.91
CA ILE A 76 13.08 -58.32 -18.99
C ILE A 76 12.24 -59.24 -18.10
N ALA A 77 11.57 -60.19 -18.72
CA ALA A 77 10.75 -61.21 -18.10
C ALA A 77 11.58 -62.42 -17.63
N HIS A 78 11.22 -62.90 -16.44
CA HIS A 78 11.21 -64.29 -15.96
C HIS A 78 12.08 -65.34 -16.68
N ALA A 79 13.08 -65.84 -15.95
CA ALA A 79 13.73 -67.11 -16.18
C ALA A 79 12.73 -68.27 -16.01
N LYS A 80 12.62 -69.12 -17.03
CA LYS A 80 11.92 -70.40 -16.98
C LYS A 80 12.90 -71.54 -16.71
N GLU A 81 12.45 -72.45 -15.86
CA GLU A 81 12.96 -73.80 -15.66
C GLU A 81 13.10 -74.60 -16.97
N SER A 82 14.11 -75.48 -17.00
CA SER A 82 14.15 -76.65 -17.88
C SER A 82 15.18 -77.67 -17.37
N THR A 83 14.67 -78.57 -16.53
CA THR A 83 14.97 -80.00 -16.37
C THR A 83 16.12 -80.69 -17.15
N ALA A 84 16.90 -81.43 -16.36
CA ALA A 84 17.31 -82.83 -16.53
C ALA A 84 18.29 -83.25 -17.65
N ARG A 85 19.49 -83.66 -17.23
CA ARG A 85 20.13 -84.87 -17.77
C ARG A 85 20.89 -85.63 -16.68
N THR A 86 20.50 -86.88 -16.55
CA THR A 86 20.95 -87.93 -15.63
C THR A 86 22.33 -88.48 -16.04
N GLY A 87 23.13 -88.91 -15.05
CA GLY A 87 24.03 -90.06 -15.18
C GLY A 87 25.50 -89.82 -14.84
N GLY A 88 26.00 -90.50 -13.81
CA GLY A 88 27.42 -90.71 -13.58
C GLY A 88 27.81 -90.79 -12.11
N ALA A 89 27.64 -91.96 -11.50
CA ALA A 89 27.98 -92.21 -10.11
C ALA A 89 29.44 -92.69 -9.93
N THR A 90 30.03 -92.27 -8.80
CA THR A 90 31.13 -92.85 -7.99
C THR A 90 32.61 -92.64 -8.39
N PRO A 91 33.58 -92.71 -7.45
CA PRO A 91 33.50 -92.72 -5.98
C PRO A 91 34.39 -91.69 -5.25
N ARG A 92 33.92 -91.31 -4.05
CA ARG A 92 34.63 -91.07 -2.79
C ARG A 92 36.19 -91.10 -2.83
N ARG A 93 36.82 -89.94 -2.66
CA ARG A 93 38.20 -89.82 -2.16
C ARG A 93 38.26 -88.72 -1.09
N GLY A 94 38.40 -89.15 0.16
CA GLY A 94 38.77 -88.26 1.24
C GLY A 94 40.23 -87.85 1.11
N ALA A 95 40.54 -86.61 1.47
CA ALA A 95 41.77 -86.21 2.15
C ALA A 95 41.75 -84.68 2.36
N ALA A 96 42.13 -84.30 3.58
CA ALA A 96 42.68 -83.00 3.94
C ALA A 96 41.76 -81.78 3.80
N ARG A 97 40.87 -81.60 4.79
CA ARG A 97 40.64 -80.27 5.36
C ARG A 97 41.96 -79.80 5.96
N THR A 98 42.77 -79.11 5.18
CA THR A 98 43.83 -78.25 5.69
C THR A 98 43.19 -77.20 6.58
N ALA A 99 43.77 -77.02 7.77
CA ALA A 99 43.36 -76.09 8.80
C ALA A 99 42.91 -74.75 8.19
N ALA A 100 41.60 -74.50 8.28
CA ALA A 100 41.05 -73.18 8.06
C ALA A 100 41.71 -72.25 9.08
N CYS A 101 42.38 -71.20 8.61
CA CYS A 101 42.74 -70.07 9.45
C CYS A 101 41.45 -69.69 10.17
N SER A 102 41.47 -69.81 11.50
CA SER A 102 40.40 -69.24 12.31
C SER A 102 40.37 -67.75 11.95
N PRO A 103 39.19 -67.17 11.62
CA PRO A 103 39.09 -65.73 11.44
C PRO A 103 39.74 -65.07 12.65
N SER A 104 40.46 -63.98 12.39
CA SER A 104 41.15 -63.27 13.46
C SER A 104 40.13 -62.88 14.54
N ALA A 105 40.58 -62.70 15.78
CA ALA A 105 39.66 -62.23 16.84
C ALA A 105 38.97 -60.91 16.44
N ASP A 106 39.63 -60.12 15.57
CA ASP A 106 39.18 -58.81 15.13
C ASP A 106 38.05 -58.90 14.09
N GLU A 107 38.15 -59.77 13.07
CA GLU A 107 37.08 -59.97 12.05
C GLU A 107 35.79 -60.51 12.69
N ARG A 108 35.90 -61.42 13.66
CA ARG A 108 34.73 -61.90 14.43
C ARG A 108 34.08 -60.81 15.29
N CYS A 109 34.82 -59.76 15.64
CA CYS A 109 34.24 -58.61 16.35
C CYS A 109 33.47 -57.69 15.40
N GLU A 110 33.92 -57.54 14.16
CA GLU A 110 33.25 -56.70 13.16
C GLU A 110 31.92 -57.33 12.71
N ASP A 111 31.89 -58.63 12.41
CA ASP A 111 30.64 -59.36 12.08
C ASP A 111 29.60 -59.25 13.21
N ALA A 112 30.04 -59.48 14.45
CA ALA A 112 29.16 -59.38 15.63
C ALA A 112 28.65 -57.94 15.85
N ALA A 113 29.44 -56.92 15.50
CA ALA A 113 29.03 -55.52 15.58
C ALA A 113 28.00 -55.16 14.49
N ILE A 114 28.14 -55.69 13.28
CA ILE A 114 27.15 -55.53 12.20
C ILE A 114 25.84 -56.20 12.58
N GLU A 115 25.87 -57.45 13.05
CA GLU A 115 24.67 -58.17 13.50
C GLU A 115 23.97 -57.44 14.66
N ALA A 116 24.73 -56.95 15.65
CA ALA A 116 24.19 -56.16 16.75
C ALA A 116 23.52 -54.87 16.25
N ARG A 117 24.16 -54.14 15.33
CA ARG A 117 23.61 -52.90 14.77
C ARG A 117 22.36 -53.16 13.93
N VAL A 118 22.33 -54.24 13.14
CA VAL A 118 21.13 -54.66 12.41
C VAL A 118 20.00 -54.99 13.39
N GLY A 119 20.31 -55.64 14.52
CA GLY A 119 19.37 -55.90 15.61
C GLY A 119 18.77 -54.63 16.22
N GLU A 120 19.61 -53.63 16.53
CA GLU A 120 19.18 -52.31 17.01
C GLU A 120 18.26 -51.60 16.00
N ILE A 121 18.65 -51.59 14.73
CA ILE A 121 17.84 -50.96 13.66
C ILE A 121 16.48 -51.65 13.54
N VAL A 122 16.41 -52.99 13.67
CA VAL A 122 15.14 -53.73 13.65
C VAL A 122 14.26 -53.36 14.85
N ALA A 123 14.84 -53.16 16.03
CA ALA A 123 14.12 -52.67 17.21
C ALA A 123 13.58 -51.25 16.97
N GLU A 124 14.42 -50.31 16.53
CA GLU A 124 14.01 -48.93 16.22
C GLU A 124 12.94 -48.88 15.11
N LEU A 125 13.06 -49.72 14.08
CA LEU A 125 12.04 -49.84 13.02
C LEU A 125 10.72 -50.42 13.51
N SER A 126 10.73 -51.23 14.58
CA SER A 126 9.52 -51.76 15.18
C SER A 126 8.78 -50.67 15.96
N GLU A 127 9.50 -49.85 16.72
CA GLU A 127 8.97 -48.66 17.41
C GLU A 127 8.42 -47.62 16.42
N LEU A 128 9.07 -47.45 15.26
CA LEU A 128 8.65 -46.49 14.23
C LEU A 128 7.62 -47.05 13.23
N GLY A 129 7.47 -48.38 13.15
CA GLY A 129 6.82 -49.07 12.03
C GLY A 129 5.50 -49.80 12.34
N GLY A 130 5.08 -49.82 13.61
CA GLY A 130 3.78 -50.36 14.03
C GLY A 130 2.69 -49.29 14.07
N GLN A 131 1.53 -49.63 14.63
CA GLN A 131 0.40 -48.72 14.95
C GLN A 131 0.78 -47.54 15.89
N GLU A 132 2.07 -47.31 16.12
CA GLU A 132 2.67 -46.44 17.13
C GLU A 132 3.14 -45.09 16.59
N CYS A 133 3.09 -44.86 15.27
CA CYS A 133 3.25 -43.50 14.73
C CYS A 133 2.12 -42.53 15.17
N GLY A 134 1.16 -43.01 15.97
CA GLY A 134 0.04 -42.26 16.54
C GLY A 134 -1.05 -41.92 15.53
N TRP A 135 -0.91 -42.40 14.30
CA TRP A 135 -1.80 -42.16 13.19
C TRP A 135 -2.59 -43.41 12.86
N GLU A 136 -3.90 -43.24 12.63
CA GLU A 136 -4.72 -44.36 12.17
C GLU A 136 -4.21 -44.84 10.81
N ALA A 137 -4.31 -46.15 10.55
CA ALA A 137 -3.79 -46.75 9.32
C ALA A 137 -4.35 -46.07 8.05
N VAL A 138 -5.59 -45.60 8.10
CA VAL A 138 -6.24 -44.87 6.99
C VAL A 138 -5.61 -43.49 6.77
N GLU A 139 -5.32 -42.75 7.83
CA GLU A 139 -4.68 -41.44 7.79
C GLU A 139 -3.22 -41.55 7.34
N HIS A 140 -2.48 -42.54 7.86
CA HIS A 140 -1.12 -42.82 7.43
C HIS A 140 -1.06 -43.17 5.94
N ALA A 141 -1.98 -44.02 5.45
CA ALA A 141 -2.06 -44.34 4.03
C ALA A 141 -2.44 -43.12 3.16
N ALA A 142 -3.34 -42.26 3.65
CA ALA A 142 -3.68 -41.00 2.98
C ALA A 142 -2.46 -40.05 2.91
N TYR A 143 -1.72 -39.92 4.01
CA TYR A 143 -0.48 -39.15 4.07
C TYR A 143 0.58 -39.66 3.09
N MET A 144 0.83 -40.97 3.07
CA MET A 144 1.83 -41.57 2.17
C MET A 144 1.47 -41.39 0.69
N ARG A 145 0.17 -41.38 0.34
CA ARG A 145 -0.28 -41.03 -1.02
C ARG A 145 0.01 -39.57 -1.35
N LEU A 146 -0.31 -38.64 -0.45
CA LEU A 146 -0.05 -37.21 -0.64
C LEU A 146 1.45 -36.93 -0.76
N ARG A 147 2.26 -37.55 0.11
CA ARG A 147 3.73 -37.51 0.08
C ARG A 147 4.27 -37.99 -1.26
N THR A 148 3.77 -39.12 -1.77
CA THR A 148 4.17 -39.66 -3.07
C THR A 148 3.79 -38.74 -4.23
N GLN A 149 2.62 -38.09 -4.17
CA GLN A 149 2.17 -37.14 -5.20
C GLN A 149 3.05 -35.88 -5.25
N LEU A 150 3.49 -35.38 -4.09
CA LEU A 150 4.26 -34.13 -4.01
C LEU A 150 5.77 -34.32 -4.16
N LEU A 151 6.32 -35.39 -3.59
CA LEU A 151 7.76 -35.68 -3.58
C LEU A 151 8.19 -36.68 -4.66
N GLY A 152 7.24 -37.42 -5.26
CA GLY A 152 7.50 -38.49 -6.22
C GLY A 152 7.66 -39.87 -5.57
N PRO A 153 7.71 -40.95 -6.38
CA PRO A 153 7.93 -42.31 -5.88
C PRO A 153 9.34 -42.43 -5.30
N HIS A 154 9.42 -42.57 -3.97
CA HIS A 154 10.61 -42.64 -3.13
C HIS A 154 11.72 -41.63 -3.50
N PRO A 155 12.00 -40.61 -2.66
CA PRO A 155 13.24 -39.88 -2.82
C PRO A 155 14.38 -40.89 -2.63
N THR A 156 15.03 -41.30 -3.72
CA THR A 156 16.29 -42.01 -3.60
C THR A 156 17.19 -41.14 -2.71
N PRO A 157 17.87 -41.68 -1.69
CA PRO A 157 18.71 -40.92 -0.76
C PRO A 157 20.01 -40.46 -1.45
N LYS A 158 19.90 -39.94 -2.68
CA LYS A 158 20.94 -39.13 -3.27
C LYS A 158 20.87 -37.79 -2.54
N PRO A 159 21.90 -37.41 -1.79
CA PRO A 159 21.93 -36.15 -1.07
C PRO A 159 22.04 -35.01 -2.09
N ARG A 160 20.93 -34.58 -2.66
CA ARG A 160 20.83 -33.29 -3.33
C ARG A 160 20.65 -32.23 -2.25
N TYR A 161 21.73 -31.95 -1.51
CA TYR A 161 21.82 -30.81 -0.62
C TYR A 161 21.77 -29.53 -1.46
N GLY A 162 20.57 -28.96 -1.55
CA GLY A 162 20.37 -27.61 -2.05
C GLY A 162 19.11 -27.04 -1.41
N PRO A 163 19.05 -25.72 -1.12
CA PRO A 163 17.96 -25.05 -0.41
C PRO A 163 16.58 -25.07 -1.12
N ARG A 164 16.43 -25.89 -2.17
CA ARG A 164 15.18 -26.10 -2.93
C ARG A 164 14.35 -27.29 -2.45
N SER A 165 14.90 -28.18 -1.60
CA SER A 165 14.14 -29.31 -1.02
C SER A 165 13.14 -28.87 0.04
N ASP A 166 13.51 -27.85 0.83
CA ASP A 166 12.78 -27.47 2.05
C ASP A 166 11.41 -26.89 1.73
N GLY A 167 11.30 -26.18 0.59
CA GLY A 167 10.03 -25.63 0.12
C GLY A 167 9.02 -26.70 -0.32
N LYS A 168 9.45 -27.92 -0.69
CA LYS A 168 8.52 -29.01 -1.03
C LYS A 168 8.02 -29.75 0.21
N LEU A 169 8.90 -29.94 1.19
CA LEU A 169 8.55 -30.52 2.49
C LEU A 169 7.57 -29.63 3.25
N ASN A 170 7.81 -28.32 3.31
CA ASN A 170 6.87 -27.39 3.97
C ASN A 170 5.49 -27.39 3.29
N ARG A 171 5.44 -27.39 1.96
CA ARG A 171 4.18 -27.52 1.21
C ARG A 171 3.47 -28.85 1.44
N LEU A 172 4.22 -29.95 1.63
CA LEU A 172 3.64 -31.24 1.99
C LEU A 172 3.01 -31.17 3.38
N VAL A 173 3.69 -30.58 4.35
CA VAL A 173 3.18 -30.43 5.72
C VAL A 173 1.92 -29.55 5.75
N GLU A 174 1.97 -28.36 5.13
CA GLU A 174 0.82 -27.43 5.03
C GLU A 174 -0.38 -28.10 4.34
N ARG A 175 -0.13 -28.80 3.23
CA ARG A 175 -1.20 -29.47 2.47
C ARG A 175 -1.78 -30.67 3.21
N ALA A 176 -0.93 -31.46 3.87
CA ALA A 176 -1.37 -32.59 4.66
C ALA A 176 -2.19 -32.14 5.89
N ALA A 177 -1.81 -31.04 6.55
CA ALA A 177 -2.60 -30.47 7.63
C ALA A 177 -3.96 -29.95 7.16
N ALA A 178 -4.06 -29.46 5.91
CA ALA A 178 -5.32 -29.02 5.32
C ALA A 178 -6.21 -30.19 4.85
N GLU A 179 -5.63 -31.28 4.33
CA GLU A 179 -6.38 -32.39 3.73
C GLU A 179 -6.73 -33.51 4.74
N LEU A 180 -6.04 -33.60 5.87
CA LEU A 180 -6.25 -34.64 6.88
C LEU A 180 -7.03 -34.09 8.08
N PRO A 181 -8.25 -34.58 8.34
CA PRO A 181 -9.11 -34.03 9.38
C PRO A 181 -8.49 -34.21 10.77
N GLY A 182 -8.45 -33.14 11.56
CA GLY A 182 -8.02 -33.18 12.96
C GLY A 182 -6.51 -33.22 13.20
N ARG A 183 -5.68 -33.02 12.16
CA ARG A 183 -4.21 -32.96 12.28
C ARG A 183 -3.71 -31.53 12.05
N ASP A 184 -2.97 -30.99 13.01
CA ASP A 184 -2.30 -29.70 12.85
C ASP A 184 -0.93 -29.87 12.15
N GLU A 185 -0.35 -28.76 11.69
CA GLU A 185 0.95 -28.76 11.00
C GLU A 185 2.05 -29.38 11.88
N ALA A 186 1.99 -29.22 13.20
CA ALA A 186 2.95 -29.79 14.13
C ALA A 186 2.88 -31.33 14.18
N SER A 187 1.67 -31.90 14.27
CA SER A 187 1.44 -33.34 14.22
C SER A 187 1.88 -33.94 12.89
N VAL A 188 1.63 -33.24 11.78
CA VAL A 188 2.05 -33.67 10.44
C VAL A 188 3.57 -33.61 10.28
N ALA A 189 4.22 -32.55 10.79
CA ALA A 189 5.67 -32.42 10.77
C ALA A 189 6.36 -33.51 11.63
N ALA A 190 5.80 -33.82 12.81
CA ALA A 190 6.28 -34.91 13.65
C ALA A 190 6.15 -36.27 12.95
N HIS A 191 5.04 -36.49 12.24
CA HIS A 191 4.82 -37.71 11.46
C HIS A 191 5.81 -37.83 10.29
N GLU A 192 6.07 -36.75 9.55
CA GLU A 192 7.09 -36.75 8.48
C GLU A 192 8.49 -37.02 9.02
N ALA A 193 8.84 -36.46 10.20
CA ALA A 193 10.11 -36.74 10.84
C ALA A 193 10.26 -38.23 11.20
N ALA A 194 9.18 -38.87 11.68
CA ALA A 194 9.16 -40.30 11.96
C ALA A 194 9.31 -41.14 10.66
N VAL A 195 8.60 -40.77 9.59
CA VAL A 195 8.72 -41.42 8.28
C VAL A 195 10.14 -41.29 7.72
N ALA A 196 10.72 -40.09 7.77
CA ALA A 196 12.08 -39.83 7.31
C ALA A 196 13.13 -40.64 8.11
N ARG A 197 12.98 -40.71 9.44
CA ARG A 197 13.85 -41.53 10.30
C ARG A 197 13.74 -43.01 9.94
N ARG A 198 12.53 -43.52 9.69
CA ARG A 198 12.31 -44.90 9.26
C ARG A 198 12.98 -45.19 7.90
N GLU A 199 12.88 -44.28 6.94
CA GLU A 199 13.54 -44.43 5.63
C GLU A 199 15.07 -44.50 5.76
N LEU A 200 15.67 -43.67 6.64
CA LEU A 200 17.10 -43.71 6.94
C LEU A 200 17.52 -45.06 7.53
N LEU A 201 16.81 -45.54 8.55
CA LEU A 201 17.08 -46.83 9.18
C LEU A 201 16.95 -48.02 8.21
N VAL A 202 15.94 -48.00 7.33
CA VAL A 202 15.81 -49.03 6.28
C VAL A 202 16.99 -48.96 5.31
N SER A 203 17.47 -47.75 4.96
CA SER A 203 18.62 -47.58 4.07
C SER A 203 19.93 -48.05 4.71
N GLU A 204 20.15 -47.74 5.99
CA GLU A 204 21.30 -48.18 6.77
C GLU A 204 21.32 -49.71 6.89
N ARG A 205 20.19 -50.33 7.23
CA ARG A 205 20.06 -51.79 7.26
C ARG A 205 20.40 -52.42 5.90
N ARG A 206 19.94 -51.85 4.79
CA ARG A 206 20.28 -52.35 3.44
C ARG A 206 21.77 -52.23 3.14
N GLN A 207 22.43 -51.16 3.59
CA GLN A 207 23.87 -50.98 3.42
C GLN A 207 24.66 -52.00 4.22
N LEU A 208 24.29 -52.23 5.49
CA LEU A 208 24.93 -53.22 6.36
C LEU A 208 24.79 -54.64 5.80
N LEU A 209 23.59 -55.04 5.38
CA LEU A 209 23.37 -56.34 4.75
C LEU A 209 24.09 -56.49 3.40
N ALA A 210 24.33 -55.38 2.67
CA ALA A 210 25.10 -55.43 1.42
C ALA A 210 26.60 -55.64 1.68
N LEU A 211 27.13 -55.16 2.80
CA LEU A 211 28.52 -55.40 3.21
C LEU A 211 28.73 -56.88 3.54
N GLU A 212 27.80 -57.50 4.29
CA GLU A 212 27.84 -58.94 4.60
C GLU A 212 27.90 -59.83 3.33
N VAL A 213 27.16 -59.45 2.28
CA VAL A 213 27.16 -60.20 1.01
C VAL A 213 28.48 -60.06 0.24
N ILE A 214 29.12 -58.89 0.29
CA ILE A 214 30.39 -58.65 -0.41
C ILE A 214 31.55 -59.42 0.25
N GLU A 215 31.54 -59.56 1.57
CA GLU A 215 32.57 -60.31 2.32
C GLU A 215 32.45 -61.81 2.12
N ALA A 216 31.22 -62.34 2.01
CA ALA A 216 31.00 -63.76 1.72
C ALA A 216 31.51 -64.19 0.32
N ASP A 217 31.56 -63.25 -0.64
CA ASP A 217 31.99 -63.49 -2.02
C ASP A 217 33.46 -63.10 -2.31
N ALA A 218 34.20 -62.59 -1.32
CA ALA A 218 35.59 -62.21 -1.50
C ALA A 218 36.49 -63.46 -1.73
N PRO A 219 37.13 -63.62 -2.91
CA PRO A 219 37.99 -64.77 -3.16
C PRO A 219 39.22 -64.71 -2.26
N THR A 220 39.37 -65.70 -1.37
CA THR A 220 40.54 -65.83 -0.49
C THR A 220 41.84 -65.79 -1.31
N PRO A 221 42.72 -64.79 -1.12
CA PRO A 221 43.94 -64.68 -1.89
C PRO A 221 44.96 -65.73 -1.43
N SER A 222 45.30 -66.69 -2.30
CA SER A 222 46.40 -67.63 -2.04
C SER A 222 47.73 -66.92 -2.29
N PHE A 223 48.45 -66.55 -1.23
CA PHE A 223 49.77 -65.94 -1.33
C PHE A 223 50.84 -67.00 -1.67
N LYS A 224 51.57 -66.83 -2.77
CA LYS A 224 52.60 -67.81 -3.21
C LYS A 224 54.03 -67.26 -3.34
N SER A 225 54.31 -65.96 -3.18
CA SER A 225 55.70 -65.49 -3.22
C SER A 225 55.98 -64.14 -2.53
N ALA A 226 57.22 -63.95 -2.05
CA ALA A 226 57.70 -62.71 -1.43
C ALA A 226 57.83 -61.54 -2.44
N SER A 227 57.92 -61.81 -3.76
CA SER A 227 57.89 -60.76 -4.79
C SER A 227 56.50 -60.14 -4.95
N ASP A 228 55.44 -60.91 -4.72
CA ASP A 228 54.06 -60.41 -4.80
C ASP A 228 53.74 -59.40 -3.68
N LEU A 229 54.37 -59.57 -2.51
CA LEU A 229 54.25 -58.63 -1.39
C LEU A 229 54.89 -57.27 -1.70
N GLY A 230 56.04 -57.26 -2.39
CA GLY A 230 56.71 -56.03 -2.82
C GLY A 230 55.95 -55.26 -3.90
N ALA A 231 55.26 -55.97 -4.80
CA ALA A 231 54.37 -55.36 -5.79
C ALA A 231 53.12 -54.76 -5.13
N ARG A 232 52.46 -55.52 -4.24
CA ARG A 232 51.30 -55.05 -3.47
C ARG A 232 51.62 -53.86 -2.57
N ARG A 233 52.79 -53.82 -1.94
CA ARG A 233 53.19 -52.66 -1.12
C ARG A 233 53.24 -51.37 -1.94
N ARG A 234 53.79 -51.42 -3.16
CA ARG A 234 53.82 -50.26 -4.07
C ARG A 234 52.42 -49.89 -4.57
N GLU A 235 51.56 -50.88 -4.75
CA GLU A 235 50.17 -50.66 -5.13
C GLU A 235 49.37 -49.99 -4.00
N VAL A 236 49.55 -50.43 -2.76
CA VAL A 236 48.99 -49.78 -1.56
C VAL A 236 49.53 -48.36 -1.39
N GLU A 237 50.84 -48.14 -1.58
CA GLU A 237 51.43 -46.79 -1.53
C GLU A 237 50.85 -45.85 -2.61
N LYS A 238 50.63 -46.36 -3.83
CA LYS A 238 49.95 -45.60 -4.90
C LYS A 238 48.51 -45.29 -4.56
N GLU A 239 47.78 -46.25 -3.99
CA GLU A 239 46.38 -46.07 -3.65
C GLU A 239 46.22 -45.09 -2.49
N LEU A 240 47.13 -45.12 -1.52
CA LEU A 240 47.18 -44.14 -0.42
C LEU A 240 47.53 -42.73 -0.92
N ALA A 241 48.40 -42.60 -1.93
CA ALA A 241 48.67 -41.30 -2.57
C ALA A 241 47.42 -40.76 -3.29
N ARG A 242 46.71 -41.61 -4.04
CA ARG A 242 45.44 -41.24 -4.69
C ARG A 242 44.36 -40.83 -3.68
N GLN A 243 44.26 -41.54 -2.55
CA GLN A 243 43.31 -41.18 -1.50
C GLN A 243 43.62 -39.79 -0.92
N LYS A 244 44.89 -39.47 -0.65
CA LYS A 244 45.29 -38.13 -0.21
C LYS A 244 44.95 -37.04 -1.22
N GLU A 245 45.23 -37.27 -2.51
CA GLU A 245 44.85 -36.32 -3.57
C GLU A 245 43.33 -36.10 -3.63
N LEU A 246 42.54 -37.16 -3.48
CA LEU A 246 41.08 -37.08 -3.44
C LEU A 246 40.57 -36.32 -2.21
N GLU A 247 41.19 -36.53 -1.04
CA GLU A 247 40.86 -35.81 0.19
C GLU A 247 41.19 -34.32 0.09
N GLU A 248 42.38 -33.98 -0.41
CA GLU A 248 42.75 -32.59 -0.67
C GLU A 248 41.80 -31.92 -1.68
N TRP A 249 41.43 -32.63 -2.74
CA TRP A 249 40.46 -32.13 -3.71
C TRP A 249 39.08 -31.90 -3.06
N ARG A 250 38.62 -32.84 -2.22
CA ARG A 250 37.36 -32.68 -1.45
C ARG A 250 37.42 -31.47 -0.53
N HIS A 251 38.53 -31.28 0.18
CA HIS A 251 38.71 -30.12 1.07
C HIS A 251 38.63 -28.81 0.28
N ARG A 252 39.40 -28.70 -0.81
CA ARG A 252 39.35 -27.51 -1.70
C ARG A 252 37.94 -27.25 -2.23
N LYS A 253 37.19 -28.29 -2.58
CA LYS A 253 35.80 -28.15 -3.06
C LYS A 253 34.83 -27.71 -1.97
N LEU A 254 35.02 -28.17 -0.74
CA LEU A 254 34.23 -27.69 0.40
C LEU A 254 34.51 -26.21 0.68
N GLU A 255 35.79 -25.80 0.66
CA GLU A 255 36.19 -24.39 0.82
C GLU A 255 35.62 -23.50 -0.31
N GLU A 256 35.71 -23.93 -1.57
CA GLU A 256 35.09 -23.22 -2.70
C GLU A 256 33.57 -23.07 -2.53
N HIS A 257 32.90 -24.13 -2.07
CA HIS A 257 31.45 -24.10 -1.83
C HIS A 257 31.10 -23.19 -0.64
N GLU A 258 31.90 -23.17 0.43
CA GLU A 258 31.74 -22.26 1.55
C GLU A 258 31.96 -20.80 1.15
N ALA A 259 33.01 -20.52 0.36
CA ALA A 259 33.26 -19.21 -0.19
C ALA A 259 32.10 -18.76 -1.10
N SER A 260 31.57 -19.66 -1.93
CA SER A 260 30.41 -19.39 -2.78
C SER A 260 29.15 -19.09 -1.96
N ARG A 261 28.88 -19.86 -0.90
CA ARG A 261 27.78 -19.61 0.03
C ARG A 261 27.93 -18.27 0.75
N ALA A 262 29.12 -17.94 1.22
CA ALA A 262 29.41 -16.67 1.88
C ALA A 262 29.21 -15.48 0.92
N ALA A 263 29.66 -15.60 -0.33
CA ALA A 263 29.44 -14.59 -1.36
C ALA A 263 27.96 -14.41 -1.69
N ALA A 264 27.19 -15.50 -1.80
CA ALA A 264 25.74 -15.44 -2.03
C ALA A 264 25.00 -14.78 -0.84
N ALA A 265 25.38 -15.10 0.40
CA ALA A 265 24.82 -14.48 1.59
C ALA A 265 25.14 -12.98 1.67
N ALA A 266 26.37 -12.59 1.32
CA ALA A 266 26.76 -11.18 1.26
C ALA A 266 25.98 -10.41 0.18
N ALA A 267 25.79 -11.01 -0.99
CA ALA A 267 24.99 -10.42 -2.08
C ALA A 267 23.52 -10.26 -1.68
N ALA A 268 22.93 -11.26 -1.02
CA ALA A 268 21.56 -11.17 -0.51
C ALA A 268 21.40 -10.06 0.54
N ALA A 269 22.35 -9.96 1.48
CA ALA A 269 22.35 -8.90 2.49
C ALA A 269 22.51 -7.50 1.87
N ALA A 270 23.32 -7.35 0.82
CA ALA A 270 23.46 -6.10 0.10
C ALA A 270 22.16 -5.70 -0.63
N ALA A 271 21.50 -6.65 -1.30
CA ALA A 271 20.21 -6.43 -1.95
C ALA A 271 19.12 -6.01 -0.94
N ASP A 272 19.08 -6.61 0.24
CA ASP A 272 18.14 -6.24 1.29
C ASP A 272 18.38 -4.83 1.83
N ARG A 273 19.65 -4.40 1.96
CA ARG A 273 19.98 -3.01 2.33
C ARG A 273 19.50 -2.02 1.28
N GLN A 274 19.68 -2.34 -0.01
CA GLN A 274 19.18 -1.50 -1.12
C GLN A 274 17.66 -1.39 -1.09
N ARG A 275 16.94 -2.51 -0.93
CA ARG A 275 15.46 -2.52 -0.81
C ARG A 275 14.97 -1.66 0.35
N LYS A 276 15.62 -1.75 1.51
CA LYS A 276 15.29 -0.91 2.68
C LYS A 276 15.56 0.57 2.42
N ALA A 277 16.66 0.91 1.76
CA ALA A 277 16.99 2.28 1.39
C ALA A 277 15.98 2.86 0.37
N GLU A 278 15.58 2.08 -0.63
CA GLU A 278 14.55 2.47 -1.60
C GLU A 278 13.18 2.65 -0.95
N ALA A 279 12.79 1.75 -0.04
CA ALA A 279 11.55 1.88 0.72
C ALA A 279 11.56 3.19 1.54
N ALA A 280 12.65 3.48 2.25
CA ALA A 280 12.81 4.73 2.99
C ALA A 280 12.76 5.97 2.08
N ARG A 281 13.36 5.90 0.88
CA ARG A 281 13.28 6.99 -0.12
C ARG A 281 11.84 7.21 -0.60
N ARG A 282 11.10 6.15 -0.89
CA ARG A 282 9.68 6.22 -1.30
C ARG A 282 8.80 6.81 -0.20
N ASP A 283 9.04 6.44 1.05
CA ASP A 283 8.28 6.98 2.18
C ASP A 283 8.57 8.47 2.41
N LYS A 284 9.84 8.89 2.29
CA LYS A 284 10.19 10.32 2.30
C LYS A 284 9.50 11.11 1.18
N LEU A 285 9.46 10.56 -0.04
CA LEU A 285 8.75 11.19 -1.17
C LEU A 285 7.25 11.29 -0.90
N ARG A 286 6.62 10.23 -0.39
CA ARG A 286 5.19 10.24 0.00
C ARG A 286 4.91 11.29 1.07
N GLN A 287 5.79 11.42 2.06
CA GLN A 287 5.66 12.43 3.09
C GLN A 287 5.77 13.85 2.50
N ALA A 288 6.78 14.12 1.67
CA ALA A 288 6.94 15.42 1.00
C ALA A 288 5.73 15.79 0.14
N VAL A 289 5.13 14.81 -0.57
CA VAL A 289 3.89 15.04 -1.34
C VAL A 289 2.71 15.38 -0.43
N ARG A 290 2.56 14.70 0.72
CA ARG A 290 1.50 15.01 1.70
C ARG A 290 1.67 16.40 2.31
N GLU A 291 2.90 16.77 2.67
CA GLU A 291 3.22 18.10 3.21
C GLU A 291 2.92 19.19 2.16
N ARG A 292 3.31 18.98 0.90
CA ARG A 292 2.99 19.91 -0.19
C ARG A 292 1.49 20.04 -0.45
N ALA A 293 0.75 18.93 -0.37
CA ALA A 293 -0.70 18.95 -0.49
C ALA A 293 -1.38 19.70 0.68
N ALA A 294 -0.86 19.54 1.90
CA ALA A 294 -1.33 20.28 3.06
C ALA A 294 -1.08 21.80 2.92
N LEU A 295 0.11 22.19 2.45
CA LEU A 295 0.44 23.59 2.15
C LEU A 295 -0.52 24.18 1.11
N ARG A 296 -0.78 23.47 0.00
CA ARG A 296 -1.75 23.94 -1.02
C ARG A 296 -3.16 24.13 -0.47
N ARG A 297 -3.63 23.21 0.38
CA ARG A 297 -4.94 23.37 1.04
C ARG A 297 -4.98 24.58 1.96
N ALA A 298 -3.89 24.85 2.68
CA ALA A 298 -3.78 26.04 3.53
C ALA A 298 -3.79 27.33 2.70
N GLU A 299 -3.08 27.35 1.55
CA GLU A 299 -3.10 28.46 0.60
C GLU A 299 -4.52 28.68 0.02
N GLU A 300 -5.20 27.62 -0.41
CA GLU A 300 -6.57 27.68 -0.91
C GLU A 300 -7.56 28.21 0.15
N GLN A 301 -7.42 27.78 1.40
CA GLN A 301 -8.23 28.28 2.51
C GLN A 301 -7.95 29.76 2.81
N ALA A 302 -6.69 30.18 2.78
CA ALA A 302 -6.32 31.59 2.95
C ALA A 302 -6.93 32.45 1.84
N LEU A 303 -6.81 32.02 0.58
CA LEU A 303 -7.42 32.71 -0.57
C LEU A 303 -8.95 32.76 -0.48
N ALA A 304 -9.59 31.66 -0.06
CA ALA A 304 -11.03 31.63 0.15
C ALA A 304 -11.48 32.59 1.27
N SER A 305 -10.73 32.68 2.37
CA SER A 305 -11.01 33.61 3.45
C SER A 305 -10.86 35.08 3.02
N LEU A 306 -9.83 35.39 2.23
CA LEU A 306 -9.63 36.72 1.66
C LEU A 306 -10.74 37.09 0.67
N ALA A 307 -11.16 36.13 -0.17
CA ALA A 307 -12.28 36.31 -1.07
C ALA A 307 -13.59 36.59 -0.32
N ALA A 308 -13.86 35.84 0.76
CA ALA A 308 -15.02 36.06 1.61
C ALA A 308 -14.99 37.42 2.32
N GLN A 309 -13.84 37.86 2.83
CA GLN A 309 -13.66 39.20 3.39
C GLN A 309 -13.95 40.29 2.35
N SER A 310 -13.38 40.17 1.14
CA SER A 310 -13.60 41.13 0.06
C SER A 310 -15.06 41.18 -0.40
N ALA A 311 -15.77 40.04 -0.38
CA ALA A 311 -17.19 39.99 -0.67
C ALA A 311 -18.00 40.70 0.43
N GLY A 312 -17.65 40.48 1.70
CA GLY A 312 -18.22 41.21 2.83
C GLY A 312 -18.06 42.72 2.71
N GLU A 313 -16.85 43.20 2.39
CA GLU A 313 -16.55 44.62 2.19
C GLU A 313 -17.32 45.25 1.03
N ARG A 314 -17.51 44.52 -0.08
CA ARG A 314 -18.35 45.00 -1.20
C ARG A 314 -19.81 45.15 -0.78
N THR A 315 -20.33 44.21 0.01
CA THR A 315 -21.72 44.30 0.49
C THR A 315 -21.92 45.41 1.52
N SER A 316 -20.93 45.65 2.41
CA SER A 316 -21.00 46.75 3.37
C SER A 316 -20.83 48.12 2.68
N GLY A 317 -19.93 48.23 1.69
CA GLY A 317 -19.79 49.40 0.83
C GLY A 317 -21.08 49.73 0.08
N SER A 318 -21.70 48.73 -0.55
CA SER A 318 -23.00 48.90 -1.23
C SER A 318 -24.11 49.34 -0.27
N ARG A 319 -24.13 48.81 0.95
CA ARG A 319 -25.11 49.20 1.97
C ARG A 319 -24.89 50.64 2.47
N ALA A 320 -23.63 51.05 2.63
CA ALA A 320 -23.28 52.42 3.00
C ALA A 320 -23.67 53.41 1.88
N GLU A 321 -23.42 53.06 0.61
CA GLU A 321 -23.87 53.84 -0.54
C GLU A 321 -25.39 53.97 -0.60
N GLN A 322 -26.13 52.89 -0.36
CA GLN A 322 -27.61 52.92 -0.29
C GLN A 322 -28.11 53.83 0.84
N GLN A 323 -27.46 53.81 2.02
CA GLN A 323 -27.78 54.73 3.12
C GLN A 323 -27.51 56.19 2.75
N LEU A 324 -26.39 56.47 2.08
CA LEU A 324 -26.07 57.83 1.61
C LEU A 324 -27.09 58.31 0.57
N GLN A 325 -27.53 57.46 -0.35
CA GLN A 325 -28.58 57.80 -1.32
C GLN A 325 -29.93 58.09 -0.64
N LEU A 326 -30.31 57.30 0.37
CA LEU A 326 -31.52 57.55 1.16
C LEU A 326 -31.46 58.89 1.91
N LEU A 327 -30.31 59.20 2.52
CA LEU A 327 -30.12 60.49 3.20
C LEU A 327 -30.17 61.67 2.22
N ALA A 328 -29.58 61.52 1.02
CA ALA A 328 -29.63 62.54 -0.03
C ALA A 328 -31.08 62.79 -0.51
N LEU A 329 -31.89 61.73 -0.67
CA LEU A 329 -33.31 61.85 -1.00
C LEU A 329 -34.08 62.57 0.11
N GLN A 330 -33.85 62.21 1.38
CA GLN A 330 -34.49 62.88 2.52
C GLN A 330 -34.14 64.38 2.59
N GLN A 331 -32.88 64.74 2.35
CA GLN A 331 -32.47 66.15 2.29
C GLN A 331 -33.14 66.90 1.13
N ARG A 332 -33.26 66.26 -0.03
CA ARG A 332 -33.96 66.84 -1.18
C ARG A 332 -35.44 67.07 -0.86
N ASP A 333 -36.13 66.10 -0.28
CA ASP A 333 -37.54 66.23 0.11
C ASP A 333 -37.74 67.30 1.17
N ALA A 334 -36.84 67.37 2.16
CA ALA A 334 -36.85 68.44 3.16
C ALA A 334 -36.69 69.83 2.51
N SER A 335 -35.76 69.97 1.55
CA SER A 335 -35.56 71.23 0.83
C SER A 335 -36.78 71.63 -0.01
N LEU A 336 -37.44 70.66 -0.67
CA LEU A 336 -38.66 70.90 -1.43
C LEU A 336 -39.83 71.27 -0.51
N ALA A 337 -39.94 70.65 0.66
CA ALA A 337 -40.94 71.00 1.66
C ALA A 337 -40.75 72.44 2.15
N THR A 338 -39.51 72.88 2.38
CA THR A 338 -39.19 74.27 2.74
C THR A 338 -39.59 75.23 1.62
N ARG A 339 -39.21 74.96 0.37
CA ARG A 339 -39.61 75.79 -0.78
C ARG A 339 -41.12 75.86 -0.96
N ARG A 340 -41.85 74.76 -0.73
CA ARG A 340 -43.32 74.75 -0.76
C ARG A 340 -43.92 75.63 0.34
N ARG A 341 -43.34 75.64 1.54
CA ARG A 341 -43.77 76.52 2.64
C ARG A 341 -43.50 77.99 2.31
N GLU A 342 -42.34 78.29 1.75
CA GLU A 342 -41.99 79.65 1.29
C GLU A 342 -42.95 80.13 0.20
N ALA A 343 -43.19 79.31 -0.83
CA ALA A 343 -44.14 79.62 -1.89
C ALA A 343 -45.58 79.82 -1.37
N ALA A 344 -46.02 78.97 -0.42
CA ALA A 344 -47.32 79.13 0.23
C ALA A 344 -47.39 80.40 1.08
N ALA A 345 -46.30 80.80 1.73
CA ALA A 345 -46.21 82.04 2.48
C ALA A 345 -46.27 83.26 1.54
N ALA A 346 -45.54 83.24 0.43
CA ALA A 346 -45.61 84.27 -0.61
C ALA A 346 -47.03 84.40 -1.18
N ALA A 347 -47.67 83.29 -1.54
CA ALA A 347 -49.05 83.29 -2.03
C ALA A 347 -50.06 83.86 -1.01
N ARG A 348 -49.82 83.65 0.29
CA ARG A 348 -50.63 84.27 1.36
C ARG A 348 -50.40 85.78 1.45
N GLN A 349 -49.15 86.24 1.28
CA GLN A 349 -48.83 87.67 1.24
C GLN A 349 -49.46 88.35 0.02
N ASP A 350 -49.38 87.73 -1.16
CA ASP A 350 -50.01 88.22 -2.39
C ASP A 350 -51.54 88.29 -2.23
N ALA A 351 -52.15 87.24 -1.67
CA ALA A 351 -53.58 87.22 -1.39
C ALA A 351 -53.99 88.28 -0.35
N ALA A 352 -53.14 88.55 0.65
CA ALA A 352 -53.37 89.61 1.63
C ALA A 352 -53.25 91.00 0.99
N ALA A 353 -52.25 91.22 0.13
CA ALA A 353 -52.07 92.45 -0.63
C ALA A 353 -53.25 92.70 -1.59
N ALA A 354 -53.71 91.68 -2.31
CA ALA A 354 -54.87 91.77 -3.19
C ALA A 354 -56.17 92.08 -2.40
N ARG A 355 -56.34 91.50 -1.21
CA ARG A 355 -57.46 91.85 -0.31
C ARG A 355 -57.36 93.30 0.15
N ALA A 356 -56.17 93.77 0.55
CA ALA A 356 -55.95 95.15 0.96
C ALA A 356 -56.29 96.13 -0.18
N GLN A 357 -55.79 95.88 -1.39
CA GLN A 357 -56.14 96.66 -2.59
C GLN A 357 -57.63 96.66 -2.88
N ARG A 358 -58.32 95.50 -2.71
CA ARG A 358 -59.77 95.40 -2.91
C ARG A 358 -60.55 96.19 -1.85
N ILE A 359 -60.11 96.15 -0.59
CA ILE A 359 -60.69 96.96 0.49
C ILE A 359 -60.49 98.45 0.19
N GLU A 360 -59.29 98.85 -0.26
CA GLU A 360 -58.99 100.23 -0.62
C GLU A 360 -59.84 100.71 -1.82
N ALA A 361 -59.99 99.88 -2.85
CA ALA A 361 -60.86 100.16 -4.00
C ALA A 361 -62.34 100.28 -3.60
N LEU A 362 -62.84 99.39 -2.74
CA LEU A 362 -64.19 99.47 -2.19
C LEU A 362 -64.39 100.73 -1.33
N ALA A 363 -63.39 101.08 -0.51
CA ALA A 363 -63.40 102.30 0.30
C ALA A 363 -63.40 103.55 -0.58
N ALA A 364 -62.64 103.58 -1.67
CA ALA A 364 -62.65 104.66 -2.66
C ALA A 364 -64.00 104.78 -3.37
N ALA A 365 -64.62 103.65 -3.77
CA ALA A 365 -65.94 103.62 -4.38
C ALA A 365 -67.06 104.05 -3.40
N ALA A 366 -66.88 103.88 -2.09
CA ALA A 366 -67.82 104.32 -1.07
C ALA A 366 -67.72 105.82 -0.72
N ARG A 367 -66.63 106.52 -1.10
CA ARG A 367 -66.46 107.97 -0.86
C ARG A 367 -67.59 108.85 -1.43
N PRO A 368 -68.13 108.63 -2.66
CA PRO A 368 -69.29 109.39 -3.13
C PRO A 368 -70.59 109.08 -2.36
N ALA A 369 -70.75 107.86 -1.83
CA ALA A 369 -71.91 107.51 -0.99
C ALA A 369 -71.83 108.11 0.42
N ALA A 370 -70.63 108.18 1.00
CA ALA A 370 -70.40 108.86 2.28
C ALA A 370 -70.58 110.39 2.17
N ALA A 371 -70.19 111.00 1.04
CA ALA A 371 -70.49 112.41 0.76
C ALA A 371 -72.01 112.67 0.61
N HIS A 372 -72.76 111.71 0.05
CA HIS A 372 -74.22 111.79 -0.02
C HIS A 372 -74.90 111.55 1.35
N ALA A 373 -74.38 110.62 2.17
CA ALA A 373 -74.89 110.36 3.52
C ALA A 373 -74.59 111.50 4.50
N ALA A 374 -73.43 112.14 4.42
CA ALA A 374 -73.11 113.35 5.18
C ALA A 374 -74.03 114.54 4.80
N ARG A 375 -74.45 114.62 3.53
CA ARG A 375 -75.42 115.61 3.05
C ARG A 375 -76.87 115.32 3.49
N VAL A 376 -77.22 114.05 3.73
CA VAL A 376 -78.52 113.65 4.29
C VAL A 376 -78.55 113.73 5.83
N ALA A 377 -77.42 113.53 6.50
CA ALA A 377 -77.28 113.71 7.95
C ALA A 377 -77.38 115.18 8.40
N GLN A 378 -77.09 116.16 7.53
CA GLN A 378 -77.37 117.59 7.80
C GLN A 378 -78.87 117.95 7.76
N LEU A 379 -79.76 117.03 7.35
CA LEU A 379 -81.21 117.26 7.23
C LEU A 379 -82.06 116.47 8.24
N ARG A 380 -81.44 115.82 9.22
CA ARG A 380 -82.15 115.15 10.31
C ARG A 380 -81.51 115.50 11.64
N GLU A 381 -82.00 116.56 12.25
CA GLU A 381 -82.09 116.59 13.71
C GLU A 381 -83.06 115.50 14.17
N PRO A 382 -82.70 114.74 15.21
CA PRO A 382 -83.71 114.36 16.17
C PRO A 382 -83.32 114.71 17.62
N LYS A 383 -84.36 115.16 18.30
CA LYS A 383 -84.54 115.41 19.73
C LYS A 383 -83.93 114.35 20.68
N PRO A 384 -83.69 114.75 21.94
CA PRO A 384 -83.15 113.90 23.00
C PRO A 384 -84.24 112.97 23.57
N GLY A 385 -83.87 111.75 23.97
CA GLY A 385 -84.73 110.96 24.84
C GLY A 385 -84.42 109.46 24.92
N ALA A 386 -84.16 109.04 26.17
CA ALA A 386 -84.39 107.72 26.77
C ALA A 386 -83.36 106.60 26.53
N GLY A 387 -82.77 106.17 27.65
CA GLY A 387 -81.73 105.15 27.72
C GLY A 387 -82.23 103.70 27.60
N ALA A 388 -81.28 102.77 27.56
CA ALA A 388 -81.40 101.44 28.12
C ALA A 388 -80.01 100.82 28.30
N THR A 389 -79.69 100.51 29.54
CA THR A 389 -78.63 99.62 30.03
C THR A 389 -78.83 98.18 29.53
N VAL A 390 -77.76 97.40 29.31
CA VAL A 390 -77.58 95.97 29.75
C VAL A 390 -76.16 95.46 29.40
N HIS A 391 -75.44 95.13 30.49
CA HIS A 391 -74.38 94.15 30.83
C HIS A 391 -73.47 93.38 29.83
N PRO A 392 -72.24 93.01 30.30
CA PRO A 392 -71.24 92.23 29.56
C PRO A 392 -71.39 90.71 29.78
N VAL A 393 -71.17 89.91 28.73
CA VAL A 393 -71.09 88.44 28.86
C VAL A 393 -69.67 87.97 28.56
N VAL A 394 -69.03 87.53 29.63
CA VAL A 394 -67.85 86.68 29.71
C VAL A 394 -68.21 85.30 29.15
N GLY A 395 -67.39 84.76 28.23
CA GLY A 395 -67.55 83.41 27.67
C GLY A 395 -66.20 82.74 27.44
N GLN A 396 -65.95 81.69 28.22
CA GLN A 396 -64.72 80.90 28.41
C GLN A 396 -64.11 80.22 27.16
N PRO A 397 -62.83 79.77 27.26
CA PRO A 397 -62.16 78.99 26.22
C PRO A 397 -62.56 77.51 26.28
N MET A 398 -63.11 76.96 25.19
CA MET A 398 -63.29 75.51 25.05
C MET A 398 -61.97 74.83 24.68
N GLN A 399 -61.44 74.07 25.64
CA GLN A 399 -60.51 72.98 25.42
C GLN A 399 -61.14 71.95 24.47
N ARG A 400 -60.41 71.53 23.43
CA ARG A 400 -60.70 70.30 22.69
C ARG A 400 -59.45 69.44 22.58
N ALA A 401 -59.44 68.42 23.43
CA ALA A 401 -59.05 67.04 23.21
C ALA A 401 -57.89 66.77 22.23
N VAL A 402 -56.73 66.48 22.82
CA VAL A 402 -55.67 65.67 22.21
C VAL A 402 -56.12 64.20 22.26
N PRO A 403 -56.15 63.45 21.14
CA PRO A 403 -56.29 62.01 21.20
C PRO A 403 -54.92 61.38 21.47
N ALA A 404 -54.80 60.73 22.63
CA ALA A 404 -53.77 59.77 22.92
C ALA A 404 -54.06 58.46 22.16
N TRP A 405 -53.31 58.17 21.10
CA TRP A 405 -53.14 56.81 20.60
C TRP A 405 -51.66 56.59 20.26
N ARG A 406 -50.95 56.05 21.24
CA ARG A 406 -49.64 55.41 21.10
C ARG A 406 -49.76 54.05 21.76
N LYS A 407 -49.82 52.98 20.97
CA LYS A 407 -49.46 51.61 21.35
C LYS A 407 -49.35 50.78 20.08
N GLY A 408 -48.19 50.14 19.91
CA GLY A 408 -47.99 49.09 18.91
C GLY A 408 -46.77 49.27 18.03
N LEU A 409 -45.57 49.19 18.62
CA LEU A 409 -44.52 48.22 18.25
C LEU A 409 -43.41 48.26 19.30
#